data_AF-A0A8X7VDZ8-F1
#
_entry.id   AF-A0A8X7VDZ8-F1
#
_cell.length_a   1.000
_cell.length_b   1.000
_cell.length_c   1.000
_cell.angle_alpha   90.00
_cell.angle_beta   90.00
_cell.angle_gamma   90.00
#
_symmetry.space_group_name_H-M   'P 1'
#
loop_
_entity.id
_entity.type
_entity.pdbx_description
1 polymer ?
#
loop_
_entity_poly.entity_id
_entity_poly.type
_entity_poly.pdbx_seq_one_letter_code
_entity_poly.pdbx_strand_id
1 'polypeptide(L)'
;RTGVWWDLNTCPVPAGVDPRRVRGCIESALYKEMGYRTQVHIEAFGNLEYMSSALLEEISSSGILVSHAPCRGNSLRCLLGEWSEDYPPPATVMLISGCYTMVNPSFFRSTRYNFFCVYPKDCRPVILDTENEPKAFFTESVWENLLNDNMNNNACEMMNDDDDDPLFICETCSDIFKICGEFITHLNSEQHINELFGIVPRDSDSYEPIHFCQVCNYPGYDDYNMLLHNQSEQHIRKLAASSRKRAPLSDGSFQSNKMQSFQRVKQEEVSSFRLLH
;
A
#
# COMPACT_ATOMS: atom_id res chain seq x y z
N ARG A 1 13.62 -9.91 22.40
CA ARG A 1 13.44 -9.44 21.00
C ARG A 1 12.06 -8.82 20.86
N THR A 2 11.92 -7.87 19.96
CA THR A 2 10.63 -7.26 19.61
C THR A 2 10.43 -7.35 18.09
N GLY A 3 9.28 -7.87 17.66
CA GLY A 3 8.84 -7.83 16.27
C GLY A 3 7.76 -6.77 16.09
N VAL A 4 7.82 -6.01 15.00
CA VAL A 4 6.86 -4.96 14.66
C VAL A 4 6.32 -5.23 13.26
N TRP A 5 5.00 -5.36 13.16
CA TRP A 5 4.30 -5.52 11.89
C TRP A 5 3.49 -4.27 11.61
N TRP A 6 3.84 -3.57 10.54
CA TRP A 6 3.27 -2.29 10.16
C TRP A 6 2.47 -2.37 8.87
N ASP A 7 1.14 -2.29 9.00
CA ASP A 7 0.21 -2.29 7.87
C ASP A 7 0.15 -0.92 7.20
N LEU A 8 0.81 -0.79 6.05
CA LEU A 8 0.87 0.44 5.27
C LEU A 8 -0.47 0.83 4.64
N ASN A 9 -1.41 -0.11 4.48
CA ASN A 9 -2.71 0.19 3.89
C ASN A 9 -3.64 0.92 4.86
N THR A 10 -3.53 0.69 6.16
CA THR A 10 -4.36 1.37 7.17
C THR A 10 -3.63 2.35 8.06
N CYS A 11 -2.32 2.20 8.22
CA CYS A 11 -1.48 3.15 8.94
C CYS A 11 -0.41 3.72 8.00
N PRO A 12 -0.77 4.41 6.91
CA PRO A 12 0.23 5.00 6.02
C PRO A 12 1.09 6.04 6.76
N VAL A 13 2.24 6.40 6.18
CA VAL A 13 3.03 7.53 6.67
C VAL A 13 2.19 8.81 6.55
N PRO A 14 1.92 9.54 7.65
CA PRO A 14 1.13 10.76 7.59
C PRO A 14 1.80 11.87 6.76
N ALA A 15 1.01 12.75 6.16
CA ALA A 15 1.52 13.87 5.38
C ALA A 15 2.47 14.75 6.23
N GLY A 16 3.63 15.09 5.66
CA GLY A 16 4.66 15.91 6.31
C GLY A 16 5.60 15.13 7.23
N VAL A 17 5.40 13.82 7.40
CA VAL A 17 6.34 12.94 8.10
C VAL A 17 7.36 12.39 7.10
N ASP A 18 8.65 12.53 7.43
CA ASP A 18 9.74 11.86 6.69
C ASP A 18 9.69 10.35 6.96
N PRO A 19 9.48 9.48 5.96
CA PRO A 19 9.37 8.03 6.16
C PRO A 19 10.61 7.43 6.84
N ARG A 20 11.79 8.02 6.62
CA ARG A 20 13.06 7.58 7.22
C ARG A 20 13.09 7.69 8.74
N ARG A 21 12.20 8.52 9.32
CA ARG A 21 12.12 8.75 10.77
C ARG A 21 11.19 7.77 11.47
N VAL A 22 10.39 7.01 10.72
CA VAL A 22 9.36 6.12 11.27
C VAL A 22 9.97 5.05 12.19
N ARG A 23 11.06 4.38 11.77
CA ARG A 23 11.76 3.41 12.62
C ARG A 23 12.14 4.02 13.97
N GLY A 24 12.82 5.17 13.94
CA GLY A 24 13.27 5.84 15.17
C GLY A 24 12.11 6.22 16.10
N CYS A 25 10.95 6.57 15.54
CA CYS A 25 9.74 6.84 16.31
C CYS A 25 9.19 5.58 16.98
N ILE A 26 9.12 4.46 16.24
CA ILE A 26 8.68 3.15 16.75
C ILE A 26 9.61 2.67 17.86
N GLU A 27 10.93 2.69 17.64
CA GLU A 27 11.92 2.26 18.62
C GLU A 27 11.90 3.13 19.88
N SER A 28 11.71 4.45 19.72
CA SER A 28 11.54 5.37 20.85
C SER A 28 10.28 5.08 21.66
N ALA A 29 9.16 4.78 20.99
CA ALA A 29 7.91 4.41 21.65
C ALA A 29 8.06 3.11 22.44
N LEU A 30 8.67 2.10 21.82
CA LEU A 30 8.97 0.82 22.48
C LEU A 30 9.89 1.00 23.68
N TYR A 31 10.94 1.83 23.58
CA TYR A 31 11.83 2.11 24.71
C TYR A 31 11.10 2.79 25.88
N LYS A 32 10.27 3.80 25.60
CA LYS A 32 9.46 4.50 26.62
C LYS A 32 8.53 3.53 27.34
N GLU A 33 7.94 2.61 26.61
CA GLU A 33 6.93 1.70 27.15
C GLU A 33 7.53 0.49 27.87
N MET A 34 8.61 -0.07 27.36
CA MET A 34 9.28 -1.24 27.95
C MET A 34 10.26 -0.84 29.07
N GLY A 35 10.77 0.40 29.05
CA GLY A 35 11.76 0.91 30.01
C GLY A 35 13.20 0.44 29.75
N TYR A 36 13.45 -0.31 28.67
CA TYR A 36 14.77 -0.80 28.27
C TYR A 36 14.88 -0.93 26.76
N ARG A 37 16.12 -0.93 26.23
CA ARG A 37 16.38 -1.12 24.80
C ARG A 37 16.24 -2.60 24.41
N THR A 38 15.63 -2.84 23.26
CA THR A 38 15.44 -4.18 22.68
C THR A 38 15.86 -4.15 21.22
N GLN A 39 16.29 -5.29 20.69
CA GLN A 39 16.51 -5.44 19.25
C GLN A 39 15.14 -5.54 18.56
N VAL A 40 14.90 -4.64 17.60
CA VAL A 40 13.60 -4.46 16.95
C VAL A 40 13.67 -4.87 15.48
N HIS A 41 13.01 -5.97 15.17
CA HIS A 41 12.67 -6.32 13.79
C HIS A 41 11.41 -5.54 13.39
N ILE A 42 11.45 -4.84 12.26
CA ILE A 42 10.30 -4.08 11.75
C ILE A 42 10.05 -4.50 10.31
N GLU A 43 8.83 -4.95 10.06
CA GLU A 43 8.33 -5.30 8.74
C GLU A 43 7.10 -4.47 8.41
N ALA A 44 7.20 -3.66 7.36
CA ALA A 44 6.10 -2.91 6.77
C ALA A 44 5.48 -3.70 5.63
N PHE A 45 4.16 -3.89 5.63
CA PHE A 45 3.49 -4.75 4.66
C PHE A 45 2.17 -4.18 4.18
N GLY A 46 1.71 -4.70 3.05
CA GLY A 46 0.40 -4.40 2.47
C GLY A 46 0.32 -4.65 0.97
N ASN A 47 -0.73 -4.15 0.33
CA ASN A 47 -0.72 -3.98 -1.13
C ASN A 47 0.18 -2.78 -1.48
N LEU A 48 1.27 -3.04 -2.21
CA LEU A 48 2.31 -2.07 -2.57
C LEU A 48 2.33 -1.75 -4.07
N GLU A 49 1.45 -2.35 -4.87
CA GLU A 49 1.41 -2.18 -6.34
C GLU A 49 1.23 -0.73 -6.78
N TYR A 50 0.57 0.07 -5.94
CA TYR A 50 0.24 1.47 -6.22
C TYR A 50 0.96 2.46 -5.30
N MET A 51 1.97 2.01 -4.55
CA MET A 51 2.80 2.89 -3.73
C MET A 51 3.98 3.44 -4.55
N SER A 52 4.37 4.68 -4.30
CA SER A 52 5.50 5.30 -5.01
C SER A 52 6.82 4.62 -4.62
N SER A 53 7.71 4.40 -5.59
CA SER A 53 9.05 3.85 -5.31
C SER A 53 9.84 4.67 -4.29
N ALA A 54 9.76 6.00 -4.36
CA ALA A 54 10.43 6.89 -3.42
C ALA A 54 10.02 6.63 -1.97
N LEU A 55 8.71 6.46 -1.70
CA LEU A 55 8.22 6.11 -0.37
C LEU A 55 8.78 4.76 0.12
N LEU A 56 8.75 3.73 -0.73
CA LEU A 56 9.24 2.41 -0.36
C LEU A 56 10.75 2.40 -0.10
N GLU A 57 11.53 3.12 -0.92
CA GLU A 57 12.98 3.32 -0.73
C GLU A 57 13.29 4.10 0.55
N GLU A 58 12.53 5.15 0.86
CA GLU A 58 12.72 5.94 2.08
C GLU A 58 12.41 5.09 3.33
N ILE A 59 11.35 4.27 3.30
CA ILE A 59 11.05 3.32 4.37
C ILE A 59 12.20 2.30 4.52
N SER A 60 12.60 1.63 3.42
CA SER A 60 13.62 0.58 3.47
C SER A 60 15.01 1.11 3.84
N SER A 61 15.33 2.36 3.49
CA SER A 61 16.62 2.99 3.83
C SER A 61 16.82 3.17 5.34
N SER A 62 15.74 3.09 6.11
CA SER A 62 15.80 3.04 7.58
C SER A 62 15.91 1.60 8.12
N GLY A 63 16.24 0.62 7.28
CA GLY A 63 16.37 -0.79 7.64
C GLY A 63 15.03 -1.46 7.97
N ILE A 64 13.90 -0.90 7.53
CA ILE A 64 12.58 -1.55 7.65
C ILE A 64 12.42 -2.52 6.47
N LEU A 65 12.07 -3.77 6.75
CA LEU A 65 11.72 -4.75 5.72
C LEU A 65 10.39 -4.37 5.08
N VAL A 66 10.28 -4.43 3.75
CA VAL A 66 9.07 -4.03 3.01
C VAL A 66 8.47 -5.22 2.25
N SER A 67 7.28 -5.66 2.63
CA SER A 67 6.67 -6.89 2.10
C SER A 67 5.36 -6.62 1.37
N HIS A 68 5.28 -7.01 0.10
CA HIS A 68 4.03 -7.04 -0.64
C HIS A 68 3.19 -8.23 -0.19
N ALA A 69 2.21 -7.94 0.66
CA ALA A 69 1.34 -8.90 1.31
C ALA A 69 -0.12 -8.42 1.22
N PRO A 70 -0.75 -8.55 0.03
CA PRO A 70 -2.08 -8.01 -0.22
C PRO A 70 -3.18 -8.74 0.58
N CYS A 71 -2.91 -9.97 1.02
CA CYS A 71 -3.82 -10.82 1.79
C CYS A 71 -3.78 -10.57 3.32
N ARG A 72 -3.56 -9.32 3.74
CA ARG A 72 -3.68 -8.78 5.12
C ARG A 72 -3.58 -9.79 6.27
N GLY A 73 -4.71 -10.24 6.83
CA GLY A 73 -4.73 -11.10 8.02
C GLY A 73 -4.12 -12.48 7.80
N ASN A 74 -4.23 -13.06 6.60
CA ASN A 74 -3.55 -14.31 6.26
C ASN A 74 -2.05 -14.08 6.16
N SER A 75 -1.63 -12.98 5.51
CA SER A 75 -0.23 -12.59 5.42
C SER A 75 0.38 -12.39 6.80
N LEU A 76 -0.28 -11.64 7.69
CA LEU A 76 0.18 -11.44 9.07
C LEU A 76 0.36 -12.78 9.82
N ARG A 77 -0.49 -13.78 9.56
CA ARG A 77 -0.35 -15.12 10.17
C ARG A 77 0.93 -15.82 9.75
N CYS A 78 1.27 -15.76 8.47
CA CYS A 78 2.48 -16.36 7.93
C CYS A 78 3.72 -15.65 8.50
N LEU A 79 3.76 -14.32 8.39
CA LEU A 79 4.87 -13.49 8.87
C LEU A 79 5.15 -13.69 10.37
N LEU A 80 4.10 -13.70 11.20
CA LEU A 80 4.24 -14.00 12.63
C LEU A 80 4.64 -15.45 12.90
N GLY A 81 4.15 -16.38 12.08
CA GLY A 81 4.46 -17.81 12.19
C GLY A 81 5.95 -18.03 12.00
N GLU A 82 6.50 -17.55 10.89
CA GLU A 82 7.92 -17.64 10.55
C GLU A 82 8.79 -16.97 11.63
N TRP A 83 8.46 -15.75 12.03
CA TRP A 83 9.20 -15.06 13.08
C TRP A 83 9.16 -15.78 14.44
N SER A 84 8.03 -16.44 14.76
CA SER A 84 7.86 -17.14 16.04
C SER A 84 8.70 -18.40 16.18
N GLU A 85 9.14 -19.01 15.06
CA GLU A 85 10.00 -20.19 15.06
C GLU A 85 11.39 -19.84 15.62
N ASP A 86 11.92 -18.69 15.22
CA ASP A 86 13.24 -18.20 15.67
C ASP A 86 13.17 -17.52 17.05
N TYR A 87 12.04 -16.90 17.38
CA TYR A 87 11.88 -16.09 18.59
C TYR A 87 10.70 -16.54 19.45
N PRO A 88 10.79 -17.70 20.12
CA PRO A 88 9.73 -18.16 21.03
C PRO A 88 9.59 -17.26 22.27
N PRO A 89 8.47 -17.35 22.99
CA PRO A 89 8.26 -16.56 24.21
C PRO A 89 9.35 -16.80 25.26
N PRO A 90 9.77 -15.76 26.02
CA PRO A 90 9.19 -14.42 26.09
C PRO A 90 9.71 -13.48 24.98
N ALA A 91 8.79 -12.97 24.16
CA ALA A 91 9.05 -11.94 23.16
C ALA A 91 7.89 -10.94 23.10
N THR A 92 8.13 -9.82 22.44
CA THR A 92 7.16 -8.73 22.29
C THR A 92 6.78 -8.56 20.82
N VAL A 93 5.49 -8.36 20.57
CA VAL A 93 4.94 -8.09 19.25
C VAL A 93 4.21 -6.75 19.29
N MET A 94 4.51 -5.88 18.34
CA MET A 94 3.78 -4.64 18.11
C MET A 94 3.08 -4.73 16.75
N LEU A 95 1.77 -4.59 16.75
CA LEU A 95 0.98 -4.53 15.52
C LEU A 95 0.50 -3.09 15.30
N ILE A 96 0.88 -2.51 14.17
CA ILE A 96 0.43 -1.18 13.72
C ILE A 96 -0.55 -1.39 12.57
N SER A 97 -1.85 -1.41 12.85
CA SER A 97 -2.91 -1.63 11.85
C SER A 97 -4.26 -1.10 12.31
N GLY A 98 -5.04 -0.56 11.37
CA GLY A 98 -6.47 -0.27 11.54
C GLY A 98 -7.38 -1.42 11.14
N CYS A 99 -6.84 -2.58 10.75
CA CYS A 99 -7.64 -3.75 10.37
C CYS A 99 -8.20 -4.47 11.61
N TYR A 100 -9.52 -4.41 11.80
CA TYR A 100 -10.16 -5.06 12.94
C TYR A 100 -9.97 -6.60 12.96
N THR A 101 -9.76 -7.24 11.81
CA THR A 101 -9.53 -8.69 11.74
C THR A 101 -8.13 -9.08 12.19
N MET A 102 -7.14 -8.20 12.00
CA MET A 102 -5.74 -8.42 12.38
C MET A 102 -5.48 -8.10 13.85
N VAL A 103 -6.09 -7.03 14.36
CA VAL A 103 -5.99 -6.61 15.76
C VAL A 103 -6.90 -7.42 16.70
N ASN A 104 -7.45 -8.55 16.24
CA ASN A 104 -8.31 -9.38 17.06
C ASN A 104 -7.49 -10.13 18.13
N PRO A 105 -7.78 -9.95 19.43
CA PRO A 105 -7.09 -10.64 20.54
C PRO A 105 -6.96 -12.17 20.36
N SER A 106 -7.98 -12.79 19.75
CA SER A 106 -8.02 -14.24 19.55
C SER A 106 -6.85 -14.78 18.72
N PHE A 107 -6.33 -13.95 17.81
CA PHE A 107 -5.19 -14.29 16.96
C PHE A 107 -3.90 -14.51 17.77
N PHE A 108 -3.81 -13.84 18.92
CA PHE A 108 -2.59 -13.72 19.71
C PHE A 108 -2.64 -14.52 21.01
N ARG A 109 -3.83 -15.00 21.40
CA ARG A 109 -4.11 -15.67 22.67
C ARG A 109 -3.21 -16.88 22.95
N SER A 110 -2.85 -17.65 21.93
CA SER A 110 -2.04 -18.87 22.07
C SER A 110 -0.54 -18.60 22.14
N THR A 111 -0.09 -17.39 21.79
CA THR A 111 1.33 -17.11 21.54
C THR A 111 2.13 -16.80 22.79
N ARG A 112 1.50 -16.41 23.92
CA ARG A 112 2.17 -15.97 25.16
C ARG A 112 3.15 -14.79 25.00
N TYR A 113 3.10 -14.07 23.87
CA TYR A 113 3.87 -12.83 23.69
C TYR A 113 3.21 -11.66 24.43
N ASN A 114 4.00 -10.61 24.67
CA ASN A 114 3.48 -9.31 25.07
C ASN A 114 3.04 -8.56 23.81
N PHE A 115 1.81 -8.04 23.77
CA PHE A 115 1.29 -7.34 22.59
C PHE A 115 1.08 -5.84 22.81
N PHE A 116 1.56 -5.07 21.83
CA PHE A 116 1.31 -3.64 21.66
C PHE A 116 0.44 -3.42 20.43
N CYS A 117 -0.68 -2.70 20.59
CA CYS A 117 -1.57 -2.38 19.48
C CYS A 117 -1.49 -0.89 19.17
N VAL A 118 -1.27 -0.57 17.89
CA VAL A 118 -1.29 0.79 17.38
C VAL A 118 -2.24 0.87 16.19
N TYR A 119 -3.15 1.83 16.24
CA TYR A 119 -4.21 1.97 15.24
C TYR A 119 -4.31 3.44 14.78
N PRO A 120 -4.84 3.71 13.58
CA PRO A 120 -4.99 5.08 13.10
C PRO A 120 -6.11 5.77 13.88
N LYS A 121 -6.01 7.09 14.05
CA LYS A 121 -6.92 7.90 14.89
C LYS A 121 -8.41 7.64 14.65
N ASP A 122 -8.80 7.42 13.40
CA ASP A 122 -10.19 7.30 12.98
C ASP A 122 -10.71 5.85 13.00
N CYS A 123 -9.86 4.86 13.33
CA CYS A 123 -10.24 3.44 13.34
C CYS A 123 -9.78 2.71 14.61
N ARG A 124 -10.14 3.21 15.81
CA ARG A 124 -9.95 2.42 17.04
C ARG A 124 -10.76 1.12 16.96
N PRO A 125 -10.14 -0.06 17.03
CA PRO A 125 -10.87 -1.31 16.93
C PRO A 125 -11.77 -1.54 18.15
N VAL A 126 -13.09 -1.61 17.95
CA VAL A 126 -14.09 -1.81 19.04
C VAL A 126 -13.90 -3.15 19.76
N ILE A 127 -13.31 -4.15 19.08
CA ILE A 127 -13.06 -5.49 19.61
C ILE A 127 -12.15 -5.44 20.86
N LEU A 128 -11.37 -4.38 21.04
CA LEU A 128 -10.49 -4.14 22.19
C LEU A 128 -11.27 -3.96 23.51
N ASP A 129 -12.53 -3.53 23.45
CA ASP A 129 -13.36 -3.24 24.64
C ASP A 129 -14.07 -4.50 25.20
N THR A 130 -13.82 -5.68 24.62
CA THR A 130 -14.53 -6.91 25.02
C THR A 130 -14.04 -7.40 26.39
N GLU A 131 -14.76 -7.03 27.46
CA GLU A 131 -14.41 -7.23 28.88
C GLU A 131 -14.14 -8.69 29.33
N ASN A 132 -14.56 -9.68 28.53
CA ASN A 132 -14.41 -11.10 28.84
C ASN A 132 -13.11 -11.74 28.30
N GLU A 133 -12.29 -10.97 27.59
CA GLU A 133 -11.05 -11.44 27.02
C GLU A 133 -9.88 -10.99 27.93
N PRO A 134 -8.99 -11.91 28.38
CA PRO A 134 -7.78 -11.48 29.08
C PRO A 134 -7.07 -10.49 28.16
N LYS A 135 -6.81 -9.27 28.65
CA LYS A 135 -6.21 -8.17 27.88
C LYS A 135 -5.00 -8.69 27.12
N ALA A 136 -5.22 -9.12 25.87
CA ALA A 136 -4.16 -9.65 25.02
C ALA A 136 -3.15 -8.53 24.75
N PHE A 137 -3.63 -7.28 24.77
CA PHE A 137 -2.87 -6.07 24.66
C PHE A 137 -2.45 -5.55 26.02
N PHE A 138 -1.15 -5.38 26.20
CA PHE A 138 -0.60 -4.71 27.37
C PHE A 138 -0.82 -3.19 27.27
N THR A 139 -0.74 -2.64 26.04
CA THR A 139 -0.80 -1.19 25.78
C THR A 139 -1.37 -0.89 24.38
N GLU A 140 -2.18 0.18 24.32
CA GLU A 140 -2.78 0.73 23.10
C GLU A 140 -2.22 2.12 22.80
N SER A 141 -2.01 2.46 21.53
CA SER A 141 -1.63 3.81 21.10
C SER A 141 -2.25 4.20 19.75
N VAL A 142 -2.36 5.50 19.51
CA VAL A 142 -2.80 6.05 18.22
C VAL A 142 -1.56 6.29 17.35
N TRP A 143 -1.60 5.84 16.09
CA TRP A 143 -0.48 5.89 15.16
C TRP A 143 0.12 7.29 15.00
N GLU A 144 -0.72 8.29 14.76
CA GLU A 144 -0.30 9.66 14.54
C GLU A 144 0.29 10.28 15.81
N ASN A 145 -0.26 9.94 16.99
CA ASN A 145 0.29 10.40 18.27
C ASN A 145 1.64 9.75 18.54
N LEU A 146 1.78 8.45 18.27
CA LEU A 146 3.03 7.72 18.40
C LEU A 146 4.13 8.37 17.57
N LEU A 147 3.85 8.74 16.33
CA LEU A 147 4.82 9.46 15.51
C LEU A 147 5.14 10.84 16.11
N ASN A 148 4.12 11.67 16.35
CA ASN A 148 4.32 13.05 16.83
C ASN A 148 5.09 13.13 18.15
N ASP A 149 4.79 12.25 19.10
CA ASP A 149 5.39 12.24 20.45
C ASP A 149 6.86 11.76 20.44
N ASN A 150 7.30 11.18 19.33
CA ASN A 150 8.62 10.57 19.20
C ASN A 150 9.47 11.19 18.07
N MET A 151 8.92 12.10 17.27
CA MET A 151 9.67 12.78 16.20
C MET A 151 10.94 13.46 16.71
N ASN A 152 10.91 14.17 17.85
CA ASN A 152 12.05 14.97 18.29
C ASN A 152 13.16 14.19 19.01
N ASN A 153 12.99 12.88 19.19
CA ASN A 153 14.03 12.08 19.82
C ASN A 153 15.17 11.84 18.83
N ASN A 154 16.41 11.97 19.31
CA ASN A 154 17.56 11.48 18.56
C ASN A 154 17.30 9.99 18.26
N ALA A 155 17.38 9.60 16.99
CA ALA A 155 17.21 8.22 16.58
C ALA A 155 18.04 7.33 17.51
N CYS A 156 17.44 6.25 18.02
CA CYS A 156 18.23 5.21 18.64
C CYS A 156 19.27 4.76 17.62
N GLU A 157 20.54 4.69 18.02
CA GLU A 157 21.57 4.11 17.16
C GLU A 157 21.08 2.72 16.73
N MET A 158 20.94 2.53 15.42
CA MET A 158 20.52 1.26 14.87
C MET A 158 21.47 0.20 15.41
N MET A 159 20.94 -0.80 16.11
CA MET A 159 21.74 -1.97 16.41
C MET A 159 21.96 -2.67 15.07
N ASN A 160 23.20 -2.69 14.59
CA ASN A 160 23.56 -3.23 13.28
C ASN A 160 22.97 -4.65 13.15
N ASP A 161 21.98 -4.81 12.26
CA ASP A 161 21.64 -6.10 11.69
C ASP A 161 22.49 -6.26 10.41
N ASP A 162 22.84 -7.50 10.08
CA ASP A 162 23.80 -7.86 9.02
C ASP A 162 23.44 -7.22 7.66
N ASP A 163 24.46 -6.79 6.91
CA ASP A 163 24.38 -6.15 5.57
C ASP A 163 23.71 -7.01 4.47
N ASP A 164 23.27 -8.23 4.80
CA ASP A 164 22.75 -9.22 3.85
C ASP A 164 21.23 -9.42 3.89
N ASP A 165 20.53 -8.76 4.81
CA ASP A 165 19.08 -8.91 4.96
C ASP A 165 18.31 -8.39 3.73
N PRO A 166 17.21 -9.07 3.33
CA PRO A 166 16.38 -8.62 2.23
C PRO A 166 15.75 -7.26 2.54
N LEU A 167 15.62 -6.40 1.52
CA LEU A 167 14.96 -5.10 1.69
C LEU A 167 13.49 -5.15 1.27
N PHE A 168 13.17 -5.99 0.28
CA PHE A 168 11.81 -6.14 -0.24
C PHE A 168 11.45 -7.60 -0.45
N ILE A 169 10.21 -7.97 -0.10
CA ILE A 169 9.68 -9.32 -0.28
C ILE A 169 8.34 -9.25 -1.02
N CYS A 170 8.08 -10.20 -1.90
CA CYS A 170 6.76 -10.44 -2.46
C CYS A 170 6.20 -11.76 -1.90
N GLU A 171 5.31 -11.67 -0.92
CA GLU A 171 4.67 -12.85 -0.30
C GLU A 171 3.82 -13.63 -1.31
N THR A 172 3.32 -12.96 -2.34
CA THR A 172 2.50 -13.61 -3.36
C THR A 172 3.32 -14.53 -4.26
N CYS A 173 4.57 -14.17 -4.53
CA CYS A 173 5.45 -14.92 -5.43
C CYS A 173 6.55 -15.68 -4.69
N SER A 174 6.68 -15.49 -3.38
CA SER A 174 7.82 -15.95 -2.56
C SER A 174 9.18 -15.47 -3.10
N ASP A 175 9.20 -14.25 -3.66
CA ASP A 175 10.38 -13.63 -4.26
C ASP A 175 10.98 -12.56 -3.33
N ILE A 176 12.30 -12.39 -3.39
CA ILE A 176 13.07 -11.47 -2.54
C ILE A 176 13.89 -10.53 -3.43
N PHE A 177 13.96 -9.25 -3.03
CA PHE A 177 14.67 -8.22 -3.78
C PHE A 177 15.51 -7.34 -2.86
N LYS A 178 16.74 -7.04 -3.31
CA LYS A 178 17.62 -6.06 -2.65
C LYS A 178 17.47 -4.65 -3.24
N ILE A 179 16.87 -4.52 -4.42
CA ILE A 179 16.76 -3.25 -5.15
C ILE A 179 15.28 -2.92 -5.36
N CYS A 180 14.84 -1.73 -4.92
CA CYS A 180 13.43 -1.32 -5.02
C CYS A 180 12.93 -1.28 -6.47
N GLY A 181 13.76 -0.81 -7.40
CA GLY A 181 13.42 -0.80 -8.83
C GLY A 181 13.12 -2.19 -9.40
N GLU A 182 13.84 -3.22 -8.97
CA GLU A 182 13.60 -4.62 -9.38
C GLU A 182 12.29 -5.13 -8.78
N PHE A 183 12.05 -4.84 -7.50
CA PHE A 183 10.80 -5.17 -6.81
C PHE A 183 9.59 -4.53 -7.49
N ILE A 184 9.63 -3.23 -7.79
CA ILE A 184 8.55 -2.54 -8.52
C ILE A 184 8.38 -3.11 -9.93
N THR A 185 9.47 -3.44 -10.61
CA THR A 185 9.38 -4.08 -11.94
C THR A 185 8.71 -5.45 -11.85
N HIS A 186 9.02 -6.23 -10.80
CA HIS A 186 8.37 -7.50 -10.51
C HIS A 186 6.86 -7.33 -10.27
N LEU A 187 6.44 -6.41 -9.39
CA LEU A 187 5.01 -6.17 -9.11
C LEU A 187 4.21 -5.78 -10.37
N ASN A 188 4.87 -5.12 -11.34
CA ASN A 188 4.25 -4.73 -12.61
C ASN A 188 4.32 -5.81 -13.71
N SER A 189 4.90 -6.98 -13.41
CA SER A 189 5.11 -8.04 -14.39
C SER A 189 3.86 -8.89 -14.64
N GLU A 190 3.75 -9.46 -15.84
CA GLU A 190 2.68 -10.42 -16.15
C GLU A 190 2.78 -11.68 -15.29
N GLN A 191 3.99 -12.08 -14.89
CA GLN A 191 4.20 -13.20 -13.98
C GLN A 191 3.54 -12.94 -12.63
N HIS A 192 3.78 -11.77 -12.03
CA HIS A 192 3.14 -11.39 -10.78
C HIS A 192 1.62 -11.38 -10.90
N ILE A 193 1.08 -10.78 -11.97
CA ILE A 193 -0.36 -10.78 -12.26
C ILE A 193 -0.93 -12.21 -12.34
N ASN A 194 -0.20 -13.16 -12.93
CA ASN A 194 -0.63 -14.55 -13.00
C ASN A 194 -0.72 -15.20 -11.62
N GLU A 195 0.22 -14.92 -10.71
CA GLU A 195 0.17 -15.40 -9.32
C GLU A 195 -1.02 -14.80 -8.56
N LEU A 196 -1.42 -13.55 -8.86
CA LEU A 196 -2.58 -12.92 -8.21
C LEU A 196 -3.87 -13.73 -8.40
N PHE A 197 -4.04 -14.39 -9.54
CA PHE A 197 -5.22 -15.26 -9.77
C PHE A 197 -5.34 -16.39 -8.75
N GLY A 198 -4.24 -16.83 -8.14
CA GLY A 198 -4.24 -17.86 -7.11
C GLY A 198 -4.76 -17.39 -5.75
N ILE A 199 -4.75 -16.08 -5.50
CA ILE A 199 -5.00 -15.52 -4.16
C ILE A 199 -6.20 -14.59 -4.07
N VAL A 200 -6.69 -14.05 -5.19
CA VAL A 200 -7.85 -13.13 -5.19
C VAL A 200 -9.16 -13.85 -4.86
N PRO A 201 -10.15 -13.14 -4.30
CA PRO A 201 -11.49 -13.70 -4.10
C PRO A 201 -12.15 -14.13 -5.41
N ARG A 202 -12.79 -15.30 -5.39
CA ARG A 202 -13.50 -15.89 -6.53
C ARG A 202 -14.97 -16.11 -6.22
N ASP A 203 -15.80 -15.94 -7.24
CA ASP A 203 -17.21 -16.27 -7.20
C ASP A 203 -17.39 -17.79 -7.05
N SER A 204 -18.29 -18.22 -6.17
CA SER A 204 -18.43 -19.64 -5.81
C SER A 204 -18.95 -20.50 -6.95
N ASP A 205 -19.72 -19.91 -7.88
CA ASP A 205 -20.43 -20.65 -8.91
C ASP A 205 -19.62 -20.69 -10.21
N SER A 206 -19.11 -19.54 -10.63
CA SER A 206 -18.33 -19.39 -11.87
C SER A 206 -16.84 -19.68 -11.69
N TYR A 207 -16.33 -19.67 -10.46
CA TYR A 207 -14.90 -19.66 -10.12
C TYR A 207 -14.12 -18.49 -10.74
N GLU A 208 -14.79 -17.48 -11.29
CA GLU A 208 -14.13 -16.30 -11.83
C GLU A 208 -13.73 -15.32 -10.72
N PRO A 209 -12.66 -14.52 -10.89
CA PRO A 209 -12.34 -13.45 -9.96
C PRO A 209 -13.53 -12.50 -9.76
N ILE A 210 -13.87 -12.20 -8.51
CA ILE A 210 -14.99 -11.29 -8.18
C ILE A 210 -14.72 -9.89 -8.74
N HIS A 211 -13.47 -9.44 -8.62
CA HIS A 211 -13.01 -8.16 -9.12
C HIS A 211 -12.04 -8.39 -10.28
N PHE A 212 -12.34 -7.83 -11.46
CA PHE A 212 -11.51 -8.05 -12.63
C PHE A 212 -11.52 -6.88 -13.61
N CYS A 213 -10.34 -6.47 -14.06
CA CYS A 213 -10.15 -5.50 -15.12
C CYS A 213 -9.77 -6.19 -16.44
N GLN A 214 -10.72 -6.20 -17.39
CA GLN A 214 -10.49 -6.76 -18.73
C GLN A 214 -9.44 -5.99 -19.55
N VAL A 215 -9.27 -4.68 -19.29
CA VAL A 215 -8.32 -3.83 -20.04
C VAL A 215 -6.88 -4.20 -19.70
N CYS A 216 -6.63 -4.56 -18.45
CA CYS A 216 -5.30 -4.86 -17.95
C CYS A 216 -5.06 -6.35 -17.74
N ASN A 217 -6.09 -7.19 -17.87
CA ASN A 217 -6.09 -8.59 -17.44
C ASN A 217 -5.70 -8.73 -15.97
N TYR A 218 -6.26 -7.86 -15.12
CA TYR A 218 -5.86 -7.72 -13.72
C TYR A 218 -6.96 -8.22 -12.79
N PRO A 219 -6.70 -9.25 -11.96
CA PRO A 219 -7.60 -9.67 -10.91
C PRO A 219 -7.41 -8.80 -9.65
N GLY A 220 -8.49 -8.23 -9.12
CA GLY A 220 -8.46 -7.37 -7.94
C GLY A 220 -8.79 -8.12 -6.65
N TYR A 221 -8.32 -7.59 -5.52
CA TYR A 221 -8.59 -8.16 -4.19
C TYR A 221 -9.94 -7.71 -3.62
N ASP A 222 -10.26 -6.43 -3.80
CA ASP A 222 -11.46 -5.77 -3.30
C ASP A 222 -11.79 -4.52 -4.14
N ASP A 223 -12.91 -3.86 -3.82
CA ASP A 223 -13.33 -2.64 -4.50
C ASP A 223 -12.32 -1.49 -4.39
N TYR A 224 -11.60 -1.40 -3.26
CA TYR A 224 -10.64 -0.33 -3.03
C TYR A 224 -9.38 -0.52 -3.88
N ASN A 225 -8.87 -1.75 -3.96
CA ASN A 225 -7.80 -2.12 -4.87
C ASN A 225 -8.19 -1.84 -6.33
N MET A 226 -9.42 -2.16 -6.74
CA MET A 226 -9.88 -1.84 -8.10
C MET A 226 -9.99 -0.33 -8.35
N LEU A 227 -10.36 0.45 -7.34
CA LEU A 227 -10.35 1.92 -7.43
C LEU A 227 -8.94 2.44 -7.70
N LEU A 228 -7.94 1.97 -6.93
CA LEU A 228 -6.54 2.34 -7.11
C LEU A 228 -6.03 1.90 -8.50
N HIS A 229 -6.33 0.66 -8.89
CA HIS A 229 -6.00 0.12 -10.21
C HIS A 229 -6.50 1.02 -11.34
N ASN A 230 -7.78 1.38 -11.30
CA ASN A 230 -8.42 2.18 -12.36
C ASN A 230 -7.88 3.62 -12.43
N GLN A 231 -7.36 4.14 -11.32
CA GLN A 231 -6.71 5.46 -11.26
C GLN A 231 -5.23 5.44 -11.64
N SER A 232 -4.62 4.25 -11.75
CA SER A 232 -3.21 4.11 -12.07
C SER A 232 -2.88 4.61 -13.48
N GLU A 233 -1.68 5.20 -13.64
CA GLU A 233 -1.21 5.65 -14.95
C GLU A 233 -1.15 4.49 -15.96
N GLN A 234 -0.78 3.29 -15.50
CA GLN A 234 -0.66 2.12 -16.36
C GLN A 234 -2.03 1.71 -16.93
N HIS A 235 -3.07 1.70 -16.10
CA HIS A 235 -4.44 1.45 -16.53
C HIS A 235 -4.90 2.50 -17.54
N ILE A 236 -4.74 3.78 -17.23
CA ILE A 236 -5.14 4.90 -18.10
C ILE A 236 -4.47 4.80 -19.47
N ARG A 237 -3.16 4.47 -19.50
CA ARG A 237 -2.41 4.27 -20.75
C ARG A 237 -2.95 3.09 -21.57
N LYS A 238 -3.23 1.94 -20.93
CA LYS A 238 -3.79 0.75 -21.61
C LYS A 238 -5.22 1.01 -22.13
N LEU A 239 -6.04 1.73 -21.36
CA LEU A 239 -7.40 2.12 -21.74
C LEU A 239 -7.42 3.06 -22.95
N ALA A 240 -6.50 4.04 -22.99
CA ALA A 240 -6.34 4.91 -24.14
C ALA A 240 -5.91 4.14 -25.40
N ALA A 241 -5.00 3.16 -25.26
CA ALA A 241 -4.54 2.33 -26.35
C ALA A 241 -5.64 1.40 -26.91
N SER A 242 -6.48 0.82 -26.04
CA SER A 242 -7.58 -0.05 -26.45
C SER A 242 -8.70 0.72 -27.17
N SER A 243 -8.97 1.97 -26.74
CA SER A 243 -9.95 2.86 -27.38
C SER A 243 -9.52 3.27 -28.79
N ARG A 244 -8.22 3.53 -29.01
CA ARG A 244 -7.67 3.84 -30.34
C ARG A 244 -7.76 2.67 -31.33
N LYS A 245 -7.62 1.42 -30.84
CA LYS A 245 -7.77 0.21 -31.68
C LYS A 245 -9.22 -0.04 -32.11
N ARG A 246 -10.21 0.52 -31.39
CA ARG A 246 -11.64 0.39 -31.71
C ARG A 246 -12.18 1.52 -32.59
N ALA A 247 -11.41 2.60 -32.80
CA ALA A 247 -11.78 3.62 -33.78
C ALA A 247 -11.61 3.03 -35.19
N PRO A 248 -12.64 3.04 -36.07
CA PRO A 248 -12.46 2.63 -37.45
C PRO A 248 -11.43 3.57 -38.09
N LEU A 249 -10.44 3.00 -38.77
CA LEU A 249 -9.72 3.71 -39.82
C LEU A 249 -10.80 4.16 -40.82
N SER A 250 -11.21 5.43 -40.73
CA SER A 250 -11.98 6.05 -41.79
C SER A 250 -11.00 6.27 -42.93
N ASP A 251 -10.95 5.28 -43.81
CA ASP A 251 -10.28 5.38 -45.09
C ASP A 251 -10.78 6.62 -45.80
N GLY A 252 -9.83 7.44 -46.22
CA GLY A 252 -10.06 8.65 -46.98
C GLY A 252 -10.69 8.33 -48.32
N SER A 253 -12.00 8.53 -48.41
CA SER A 253 -12.64 9.07 -49.61
C SER A 253 -14.06 9.44 -49.22
N PHE A 254 -14.39 10.73 -49.24
CA PHE A 254 -15.61 11.29 -49.84
C PHE A 254 -15.66 12.80 -49.57
N GLN A 255 -15.37 13.53 -50.65
CA GLN A 255 -15.90 14.84 -51.02
C GLN A 255 -15.58 16.05 -50.13
N SER A 256 -14.61 16.81 -50.63
CA SER A 256 -14.66 18.28 -50.62
C SER A 256 -16.06 18.77 -50.98
N ASN A 257 -16.73 19.44 -50.06
CA ASN A 257 -17.62 20.59 -50.29
C ASN A 257 -18.49 20.82 -49.04
N LYS A 258 -17.91 21.48 -48.02
CA LYS A 258 -18.64 22.30 -47.03
C LYS A 258 -17.70 23.10 -46.13
N MET A 259 -16.73 23.79 -46.74
CA MET A 259 -16.01 24.90 -46.12
C MET A 259 -15.86 26.03 -47.14
N GLN A 260 -17.00 26.57 -47.60
CA GLN A 260 -17.04 27.85 -48.32
C GLN A 260 -18.28 28.70 -47.99
N SER A 261 -19.01 28.40 -46.91
CA SER A 261 -20.22 29.16 -46.53
C SER A 261 -20.16 29.80 -45.13
N PHE A 262 -19.00 29.85 -44.46
CA PHE A 262 -18.84 30.52 -43.16
C PHE A 262 -17.64 31.49 -43.09
N GLN A 263 -17.25 32.07 -44.22
CA GLN A 263 -16.25 33.16 -44.27
C GLN A 263 -16.56 34.28 -45.27
N ARG A 264 -17.81 34.41 -45.72
CA ARG A 264 -18.26 35.47 -46.64
C ARG A 264 -19.43 36.32 -46.13
N VAL A 265 -19.57 36.46 -44.81
CA VAL A 265 -20.56 37.34 -44.15
C VAL A 265 -19.90 38.24 -43.09
N LYS A 266 -18.56 38.42 -43.12
CA LYS A 266 -17.85 39.35 -42.22
C LYS A 266 -16.90 40.32 -42.94
N GLN A 267 -17.20 40.66 -44.20
CA GLN A 267 -16.45 41.69 -44.95
C GLN A 267 -17.30 42.66 -45.80
N GLU A 268 -18.63 42.68 -45.64
CA GLU A 268 -19.50 43.70 -46.28
C GLU A 268 -20.11 44.74 -45.32
N GLU A 269 -19.80 44.70 -44.02
CA GLU A 269 -20.24 45.73 -43.05
C GLU A 269 -19.15 46.73 -42.63
N VAL A 270 -18.03 46.83 -43.35
CA VAL A 270 -16.96 47.81 -43.05
C VAL A 270 -16.68 48.79 -44.21
N SER A 271 -17.49 48.77 -45.28
CA SER A 271 -17.30 49.67 -46.44
C SER A 271 -18.46 50.63 -46.72
N SER A 272 -19.46 50.76 -45.84
CA SER A 272 -20.56 51.74 -45.99
C SER A 272 -20.57 52.86 -44.94
N PHE A 273 -19.50 53.01 -44.16
CA PHE A 273 -19.29 54.17 -43.28
C PHE A 273 -17.99 54.91 -43.65
N ARG A 274 -17.96 55.46 -44.87
CA ARG A 274 -17.16 56.64 -45.25
C ARG A 274 -17.63 57.15 -46.62
N LEU A 275 -18.25 58.34 -46.59
CA LEU A 275 -18.45 59.31 -47.70
C LEU A 275 -19.76 59.21 -48.52
N LEU A 276 -20.83 59.72 -47.92
CA LEU A 276 -21.60 60.87 -48.46
C LEU A 276 -21.57 61.92 -47.32
N HIS A 277 -21.12 63.19 -47.40
CA HIS A 277 -20.69 64.12 -48.46
C HIS A 277 -20.41 63.57 -49.86
#